data_AF-A0A2G9U7Z6-F1
#
_entry.id   AF-A0A2G9U7Z6-F1
#
_cell.length_a   1.000
_cell.length_b   1.000
_cell.length_c   1.000
_cell.angle_alpha   90.00
_cell.angle_beta   90.00
_cell.angle_gamma   90.00
#
_symmetry.space_group_name_H-M   'P 1'
#
loop_
_entity.id
_entity.type
_entity.pdbx_description
1 polymer ?
#
loop_
_entity_poly.entity_id
_entity_poly.type
_entity_poly.pdbx_seq_one_letter_code
_entity_poly.pdbx_strand_id
1 'polypeptide(L)'
;MHNANLAIVFATSAHHQSKEKYYSCYLIDRSELKETDQWEFKRDETIGLKACDIGSLTISASLTEDQLVGSLGQGVEVGDELVSSNCLPLAAATVGYSKRLLNDLAAFCNKTPGARKENALLSDEPGLQYSTTEFALKVYVLESASYYLAGLLDERIPVVLDIENALIHKLTRDTLRSSVFTSLDLAGLRAIDSKFHFEKDIRDVTTLLSLSREECTVESVAIAALSSWASVSYKR
;
A
#
# COMPACT_ATOMS: atom_id res chain seq x y z
N MET A 1 -10.70 0.92 -20.11
CA MET A 1 -11.44 2.19 -20.28
C MET A 1 -11.38 2.83 -18.91
N HIS A 2 -10.62 3.91 -18.77
CA HIS A 2 -10.44 4.57 -17.48
C HIS A 2 -11.75 5.25 -17.06
N ASN A 3 -12.24 4.92 -15.86
CA ASN A 3 -13.56 5.32 -15.39
C ASN A 3 -13.57 6.43 -14.33
N ALA A 4 -12.40 6.96 -13.92
CA ALA A 4 -12.41 8.05 -12.94
C ALA A 4 -12.90 9.35 -13.61
N ASN A 5 -13.91 9.95 -12.98
CA ASN A 5 -14.47 11.26 -13.34
C ASN A 5 -13.98 12.36 -12.38
N LEU A 6 -13.23 12.00 -11.34
CA LEU A 6 -12.74 12.89 -10.31
C LEU A 6 -11.25 12.60 -10.09
N ALA A 7 -10.44 13.64 -9.99
CA ALA A 7 -9.02 13.53 -9.68
C ALA A 7 -8.64 14.44 -8.51
N ILE A 8 -7.89 13.89 -7.58
CA ILE A 8 -7.20 14.65 -6.53
C ILE A 8 -5.82 14.99 -7.08
N VAL A 9 -5.53 16.28 -7.21
CA VAL A 9 -4.31 16.79 -7.87
C VAL A 9 -3.57 17.70 -6.92
N PHE A 10 -2.30 17.38 -6.69
CA PHE A 10 -1.39 18.23 -5.95
C PHE A 10 -0.58 19.08 -6.92
N ALA A 11 -0.67 20.40 -6.80
CA ALA A 11 -0.02 21.33 -7.72
C ALA A 11 0.53 22.55 -6.99
N THR A 12 1.63 23.08 -7.53
CA THR A 12 2.23 24.33 -7.06
C THR A 12 1.63 25.49 -7.85
N SER A 13 0.83 26.34 -7.21
CA SER A 13 0.32 27.54 -7.83
C SER A 13 1.35 28.67 -7.75
N ALA A 14 1.46 29.46 -8.82
CA ALA A 14 2.10 30.77 -8.80
C ALA A 14 0.98 31.80 -8.78
N HIS A 15 0.70 32.40 -7.62
CA HIS A 15 -0.41 33.34 -7.49
C HIS A 15 -0.09 34.61 -8.31
N HIS A 16 -1.05 35.12 -9.08
CA HIS A 16 -0.86 36.31 -9.91
C HIS A 16 -0.52 37.59 -9.12
N GLN A 17 -0.74 37.60 -7.80
CA GLN A 17 -0.58 38.77 -6.92
C GLN A 17 0.61 38.65 -5.94
N SER A 18 1.16 37.45 -5.72
CA SER A 18 2.32 37.20 -4.87
C SER A 18 3.30 36.28 -5.58
N LYS A 19 4.59 36.63 -5.61
CA LYS A 19 5.66 35.74 -6.13
C LYS A 19 5.83 34.43 -5.34
N GLU A 20 5.08 34.25 -4.25
CA GLU A 20 5.09 33.05 -3.44
C GLU A 20 4.43 31.89 -4.18
N LYS A 21 5.10 30.73 -4.10
CA LYS A 21 4.65 29.46 -4.66
C LYS A 21 3.99 28.66 -3.54
N TYR A 22 2.76 28.24 -3.74
CA TYR A 22 2.02 27.46 -2.76
C TYR A 22 1.74 26.07 -3.28
N TYR A 23 2.17 25.04 -2.56
CA TYR A 23 1.83 23.66 -2.86
C TYR A 23 0.47 23.34 -2.23
N SER A 24 -0.52 23.03 -3.06
CA SER A 24 -1.92 22.88 -2.64
C SER A 24 -2.57 21.67 -3.30
N CYS A 25 -3.68 21.19 -2.71
CA CYS A 25 -4.47 20.09 -3.21
C CYS A 25 -5.75 20.60 -3.87
N TYR A 26 -6.09 20.08 -5.04
CA TYR A 26 -7.27 20.44 -5.81
C TYR A 26 -8.09 19.20 -6.18
N LEU A 27 -9.41 19.35 -6.19
CA LEU A 27 -10.35 18.34 -6.65
C LEU A 27 -10.88 18.75 -8.01
N ILE A 28 -10.62 17.95 -9.04
CA ILE A 28 -11.00 18.26 -10.42
C ILE A 28 -12.04 17.24 -10.87
N ASP A 29 -13.26 17.71 -11.13
CA ASP A 29 -14.31 16.92 -11.75
C ASP A 29 -14.24 17.07 -13.28
N ARG A 30 -14.22 15.94 -13.97
CA ARG A 30 -14.17 15.86 -15.43
C ARG A 30 -15.38 16.52 -16.09
N SER A 31 -16.54 16.51 -15.43
CA SER A 31 -17.77 17.13 -15.93
C SER A 31 -17.76 18.65 -15.86
N GLU A 32 -16.88 19.23 -15.03
CA GLU A 32 -16.70 20.68 -14.86
C GLU A 32 -15.65 21.27 -15.80
N LEU A 33 -14.97 20.42 -16.59
CA LEU A 33 -13.96 20.86 -17.55
C LEU A 33 -14.60 21.62 -18.71
N LYS A 34 -13.96 22.72 -19.10
CA LYS A 34 -14.36 23.54 -20.24
C LYS A 34 -13.92 22.87 -21.55
N GLU A 35 -14.46 23.31 -22.68
CA GLU A 35 -14.09 22.77 -24.01
C GLU A 35 -12.59 22.92 -24.34
N THR A 36 -11.90 23.88 -23.72
CA THR A 36 -10.46 24.11 -23.89
C THR A 36 -9.58 23.28 -22.95
N ASP A 37 -10.19 22.66 -21.94
CA ASP A 37 -9.48 21.89 -20.92
C ASP A 37 -9.17 20.48 -21.46
N GLN A 38 -8.11 19.87 -20.95
CA GLN A 38 -7.63 18.55 -21.37
C GLN A 38 -7.71 17.55 -20.23
N TRP A 39 -8.17 16.34 -20.54
CA TRP A 39 -8.18 15.19 -19.64
C TRP A 39 -7.85 13.94 -20.44
N GLU A 40 -6.56 13.59 -20.47
CA GLU A 40 -6.07 12.43 -21.20
C GLU A 40 -5.39 11.45 -20.25
N PHE A 41 -5.93 10.24 -20.16
CA PHE A 41 -5.31 9.15 -19.41
C PHE A 41 -4.60 8.21 -20.37
N LYS A 42 -3.30 8.03 -20.14
CA LYS A 42 -2.49 7.03 -20.84
C LYS A 42 -2.14 5.91 -19.87
N ARG A 43 -2.63 4.72 -20.19
CA ARG A 43 -2.36 3.51 -19.40
C ARG A 43 -0.92 3.05 -19.61
N ASP A 44 -0.27 2.68 -18.50
CA ASP A 44 1.05 2.07 -18.51
C ASP A 44 0.93 0.54 -18.53
N GLU A 45 1.90 -0.11 -19.19
CA GLU A 45 2.01 -1.57 -19.20
C GLU A 45 2.73 -2.03 -17.93
N THR A 46 1.96 -2.55 -16.98
CA THR A 46 2.47 -3.07 -15.70
C THR A 46 2.66 -4.59 -15.74
N ILE A 47 3.61 -5.09 -14.95
CA ILE A 47 3.86 -6.53 -14.85
C ILE A 47 2.67 -7.28 -14.24
N GLY A 48 2.02 -6.71 -13.23
CA GLY A 48 0.81 -7.22 -12.57
C GLY A 48 -0.22 -6.12 -12.36
N LEU A 49 -1.27 -6.41 -11.60
CA LEU A 49 -2.44 -5.57 -11.40
C LEU A 49 -3.10 -5.16 -12.73
N LYS A 50 -3.14 -6.09 -13.71
CA LYS A 50 -3.69 -5.83 -15.04
C LYS A 50 -5.19 -5.48 -15.04
N ALA A 51 -5.89 -5.78 -13.95
CA ALA A 51 -7.28 -5.37 -13.76
C ALA A 51 -7.42 -3.89 -13.34
N CYS A 52 -6.34 -3.27 -12.86
CA CYS A 52 -6.31 -1.86 -12.48
C CYS A 52 -5.84 -0.99 -13.66
N ASP A 53 -6.42 0.19 -13.81
CA ASP A 53 -5.94 1.20 -14.75
C ASP A 53 -4.85 2.03 -14.06
N ILE A 54 -3.59 1.61 -14.25
CA ILE A 54 -2.40 2.31 -13.77
C ILE A 54 -1.80 3.07 -14.94
N GLY A 55 -1.47 4.35 -14.76
CA GLY A 55 -0.98 5.17 -15.85
C GLY A 55 -0.78 6.63 -15.48
N SER A 56 -0.51 7.43 -16.50
CA SER A 56 -0.31 8.87 -16.38
C SER A 56 -1.56 9.63 -16.82
N LEU A 57 -2.00 10.58 -16.00
CA LEU A 57 -3.12 11.48 -16.30
C LEU A 57 -2.57 12.88 -16.63
N THR A 58 -2.78 13.34 -17.86
CA THR A 58 -2.45 14.71 -18.28
C THR A 58 -3.71 15.57 -18.18
N ILE A 59 -3.64 16.59 -17.32
CA ILE A 59 -4.76 17.50 -17.05
C ILE A 59 -4.33 18.93 -17.37
N SER A 60 -5.17 19.64 -18.11
CA SER A 60 -5.13 21.09 -18.22
C SER A 60 -6.53 21.60 -17.84
N ALA A 61 -6.65 22.33 -16.74
CA ALA A 61 -7.94 22.79 -16.22
C ALA A 61 -7.80 24.20 -15.64
N SER A 62 -8.84 25.01 -15.82
CA SER A 62 -8.96 26.32 -15.18
C SER A 62 -9.58 26.17 -13.80
N LEU A 63 -8.78 26.32 -12.74
CA LEU A 63 -9.22 26.07 -11.37
C LEU A 63 -9.84 27.30 -10.71
N THR A 64 -10.79 27.07 -9.80
CA THR A 64 -11.38 28.09 -8.92
C THR A 64 -11.12 27.75 -7.45
N GLU A 65 -11.37 28.69 -6.53
CA GLU A 65 -11.20 28.45 -5.09
C GLU A 65 -12.13 27.34 -4.56
N ASP A 66 -13.28 27.11 -5.19
CA ASP A 66 -14.23 26.06 -4.79
C ASP A 66 -13.67 24.64 -4.98
N GLN A 67 -12.66 24.49 -5.84
CA GLN A 67 -11.98 23.21 -6.12
C GLN A 67 -10.78 22.97 -5.20
N LEU A 68 -10.45 23.93 -4.33
CA LEU A 68 -9.35 23.79 -3.37
C LEU A 68 -9.77 22.88 -2.21
N VAL A 69 -8.96 21.87 -1.93
CA VAL A 69 -9.14 21.00 -0.76
C VAL A 69 -8.26 21.52 0.37
N GLY A 70 -8.89 21.93 1.47
CA GLY A 70 -8.19 22.56 2.59
C GLY A 70 -7.91 24.04 2.33
N SER A 71 -6.78 24.54 2.81
CA SER A 71 -6.34 25.92 2.59
C SER A 71 -5.17 25.99 1.61
N LEU A 72 -4.97 27.17 1.02
CA LEU A 72 -3.86 27.43 0.12
C LEU A 72 -2.52 27.15 0.86
N GLY A 73 -1.65 26.35 0.25
CA GLY A 73 -0.37 25.96 0.84
C GLY A 73 -0.41 24.72 1.73
N GLN A 74 -1.59 24.13 1.99
CA GLN A 74 -1.73 22.93 2.83
C GLN A 74 -1.63 21.60 2.05
N GLY A 75 -0.97 21.61 0.89
CA GLY A 75 -0.88 20.41 0.04
C GLY A 75 -0.11 19.27 0.70
N VAL A 76 0.84 19.57 1.59
CA VAL A 76 1.63 18.54 2.30
C VAL A 76 0.77 17.85 3.34
N GLU A 77 0.06 18.60 4.19
CA GLU A 77 -0.78 18.07 5.26
C GLU A 77 -1.93 17.23 4.71
N VAL A 78 -2.57 17.68 3.62
CA VAL A 78 -3.62 16.89 2.94
C VAL A 78 -3.05 15.61 2.34
N GLY A 79 -1.84 15.67 1.77
CA GLY A 79 -1.15 14.49 1.24
C GLY A 79 -0.82 13.47 2.32
N ASP A 80 -0.24 13.92 3.42
CA ASP A 80 0.15 13.07 4.56
C ASP A 80 -1.07 12.40 5.21
N GLU A 81 -2.18 13.12 5.35
CA GLU A 81 -3.44 12.57 5.86
C GLU A 81 -4.03 11.52 4.90
N LEU A 82 -4.03 11.79 3.59
CA LEU A 82 -4.54 10.86 2.58
C LEU A 82 -3.75 9.54 2.60
N VAL A 83 -2.43 9.63 2.67
CA VAL A 83 -1.52 8.48 2.81
C VAL A 83 -1.82 7.71 4.09
N SER A 84 -1.87 8.41 5.23
CA SER A 84 -2.11 7.84 6.55
C SER A 84 -3.44 7.10 6.64
N SER A 85 -4.49 7.68 6.05
CA SER A 85 -5.85 7.10 6.04
C SER A 85 -5.94 5.75 5.31
N ASN A 86 -5.04 5.50 4.35
CA ASN A 86 -5.05 4.28 3.55
C ASN A 86 -4.26 3.11 4.18
N CYS A 87 -3.46 3.37 5.22
CA CYS A 87 -2.60 2.36 5.85
C CYS A 87 -3.38 1.18 6.42
N LEU A 88 -4.43 1.45 7.22
CA LEU A 88 -5.22 0.41 7.86
C LEU A 88 -6.08 -0.42 6.87
N PRO A 89 -6.80 0.20 5.90
CA PRO A 89 -7.50 -0.55 4.86
C PRO A 89 -6.56 -1.47 4.05
N LEU A 90 -5.38 -0.98 3.67
CA LEU A 90 -4.40 -1.76 2.93
C LEU A 90 -3.86 -2.94 3.76
N ALA A 91 -3.62 -2.72 5.05
CA ALA A 91 -3.20 -3.77 5.98
C ALA A 91 -4.27 -4.86 6.12
N ALA A 92 -5.53 -4.48 6.32
CA ALA A 92 -6.65 -5.42 6.40
C ALA A 92 -6.83 -6.22 5.10
N ALA A 93 -6.73 -5.58 3.94
CA ALA A 93 -6.77 -6.25 2.64
C ALA A 93 -5.60 -7.23 2.48
N THR A 94 -4.41 -6.86 2.93
CA THR A 94 -3.21 -7.70 2.92
C THR A 94 -3.37 -8.93 3.81
N VAL A 95 -3.98 -8.79 5.00
CA VAL A 95 -4.30 -9.94 5.88
C VAL A 95 -5.26 -10.89 5.17
N GLY A 96 -6.34 -10.37 4.58
CA GLY A 96 -7.33 -11.17 3.85
C GLY A 96 -6.75 -11.88 2.62
N TYR A 97 -5.85 -11.22 1.89
CA TYR A 97 -5.06 -11.85 0.82
C TYR A 97 -4.14 -12.95 1.38
N SER A 98 -3.34 -12.64 2.40
CA SER A 98 -2.31 -13.55 2.91
C SER A 98 -2.90 -14.82 3.52
N LYS A 99 -4.06 -14.73 4.18
CA LYS A 99 -4.78 -15.92 4.67
C LYS A 99 -5.25 -16.83 3.55
N ARG A 100 -5.76 -16.27 2.45
CA ARG A 100 -6.14 -17.04 1.26
C ARG A 100 -4.91 -17.72 0.65
N LEU A 101 -3.83 -16.97 0.49
CA LEU A 101 -2.57 -17.52 0.01
C LEU A 101 -2.06 -18.66 0.91
N LEU A 102 -2.05 -18.50 2.23
CA LEU A 102 -1.64 -19.58 3.15
C LEU A 102 -2.48 -20.84 2.98
N ASN A 103 -3.80 -20.71 2.79
CA ASN A 103 -4.66 -21.86 2.51
C ASN A 103 -4.32 -22.53 1.18
N ASP A 104 -4.08 -21.74 0.13
CA ASP A 104 -3.72 -22.25 -1.20
C ASP A 104 -2.35 -22.92 -1.19
N LEU A 105 -1.36 -22.31 -0.52
CA LEU A 105 -0.03 -22.88 -0.32
C LEU A 105 -0.10 -24.19 0.46
N ALA A 106 -0.86 -24.24 1.56
CA ALA A 106 -1.05 -25.47 2.33
C ALA A 106 -1.67 -26.58 1.48
N ALA A 107 -2.72 -26.25 0.70
CA ALA A 107 -3.35 -27.20 -0.21
C ALA A 107 -2.37 -27.69 -1.30
N PHE A 108 -1.52 -26.80 -1.82
CA PHE A 108 -0.50 -27.13 -2.82
C PHE A 108 0.59 -28.03 -2.24
N CYS A 109 1.12 -27.71 -1.06
CA CYS A 109 2.15 -28.50 -0.38
C CYS A 109 1.70 -29.93 -0.10
N ASN A 110 0.45 -30.09 0.35
CA ASN A 110 -0.13 -31.39 0.69
C ASN A 110 -0.51 -32.25 -0.52
N LYS A 111 -0.52 -31.68 -1.74
CA LYS A 111 -0.88 -32.39 -2.98
C LYS A 111 0.30 -32.60 -3.92
N THR A 112 1.42 -31.92 -3.68
CA THR A 112 2.57 -31.95 -4.58
C THR A 112 3.63 -32.91 -4.05
N PRO A 113 4.04 -33.93 -4.83
CA PRO A 113 5.13 -34.82 -4.47
C PRO A 113 6.44 -34.05 -4.29
N GLY A 114 7.19 -34.36 -3.23
CA GLY A 114 8.49 -33.79 -2.93
C GLY A 114 9.58 -34.38 -3.82
N ALA A 115 10.63 -33.60 -4.09
CA ALA A 115 11.72 -34.01 -4.98
C ALA A 115 12.74 -34.93 -4.30
N ARG A 116 12.80 -34.93 -2.96
CA ARG A 116 13.92 -35.50 -2.19
C ARG A 116 13.72 -36.94 -1.71
N LYS A 117 12.48 -37.42 -1.61
CA LYS A 117 12.16 -38.75 -1.08
C LYS A 117 10.96 -39.36 -1.81
N GLU A 118 11.06 -40.66 -2.09
CA GLU A 118 9.95 -41.45 -2.63
C GLU A 118 8.78 -41.44 -1.63
N ASN A 119 7.58 -41.09 -2.10
CA ASN A 119 6.35 -40.91 -1.30
C ASN A 119 6.35 -39.74 -0.28
N ALA A 120 7.32 -38.82 -0.32
CA ALA A 120 7.23 -37.58 0.47
C ALA A 120 6.45 -36.50 -0.28
N LEU A 121 5.78 -35.62 0.46
CA LEU A 121 5.12 -34.44 -0.06
C LEU A 121 5.99 -33.19 0.16
N LEU A 122 5.70 -32.10 -0.54
CA LEU A 122 6.35 -30.82 -0.26
C LEU A 122 6.11 -30.33 1.17
N SER A 123 4.98 -30.74 1.78
CA SER A 123 4.69 -30.47 3.18
C SER A 123 5.71 -31.06 4.15
N ASP A 124 6.45 -32.09 3.76
CA ASP A 124 7.43 -32.78 4.61
C ASP A 124 8.82 -32.13 4.56
N GLU A 125 9.03 -31.14 3.69
CA GLU A 125 10.31 -30.47 3.55
C GLU A 125 10.50 -29.38 4.63
N PRO A 126 11.53 -29.47 5.48
CA PRO A 126 11.68 -28.58 6.64
C PRO A 126 11.91 -27.11 6.23
N GLY A 127 12.54 -26.86 5.08
CA GLY A 127 12.74 -25.50 4.56
C GLY A 127 11.42 -24.83 4.20
N LEU A 128 10.49 -25.58 3.61
CA LEU A 128 9.17 -25.07 3.23
C LEU A 128 8.28 -24.88 4.47
N GLN A 129 8.36 -25.79 5.44
CA GLN A 129 7.68 -25.62 6.72
C GLN A 129 8.16 -24.35 7.44
N TYR A 130 9.47 -24.10 7.46
CA TYR A 130 10.05 -22.91 8.06
C TYR A 130 9.56 -21.63 7.36
N SER A 131 9.71 -21.54 6.03
CA SER A 131 9.29 -20.37 5.25
C SER A 131 7.78 -20.09 5.38
N THR A 132 6.96 -21.13 5.34
CA THR A 132 5.50 -21.00 5.51
C THR A 132 5.13 -20.57 6.94
N THR A 133 5.84 -21.08 7.95
CA THR A 133 5.62 -20.68 9.35
C THR A 133 6.03 -19.24 9.60
N GLU A 134 7.17 -18.80 9.06
CA GLU A 134 7.62 -17.41 9.17
C GLU A 134 6.60 -16.46 8.51
N PHE A 135 6.10 -16.82 7.33
CA PHE A 135 5.06 -16.05 6.67
C PHE A 135 3.76 -16.02 7.50
N ALA A 136 3.30 -17.16 8.03
CA ALA A 136 2.12 -17.22 8.88
C ALA A 136 2.25 -16.36 10.15
N LEU A 137 3.44 -16.33 10.77
CA LEU A 137 3.72 -15.47 11.91
C LEU A 137 3.61 -13.98 11.56
N LYS A 138 4.14 -13.56 10.39
CA LYS A 138 3.99 -12.17 9.92
C LYS A 138 2.54 -11.79 9.70
N VAL A 139 1.74 -12.69 9.11
CA VAL A 139 0.29 -12.49 8.93
C VAL A 139 -0.42 -12.32 10.27
N TYR A 140 -0.10 -13.16 11.25
CA TYR A 140 -0.66 -13.06 12.60
C TYR A 140 -0.31 -11.73 13.28
N VAL A 141 0.95 -11.28 13.19
CA VAL A 141 1.39 -10.01 13.76
C VAL A 141 0.68 -8.84 13.09
N LEU A 142 0.62 -8.81 11.76
CA LEU A 142 -0.06 -7.76 11.01
C LEU A 142 -1.55 -7.70 11.33
N GLU A 143 -2.21 -8.85 11.39
CA GLU A 143 -3.63 -8.95 11.74
C GLU A 143 -3.89 -8.40 13.15
N SER A 144 -3.11 -8.87 14.13
CA SER A 144 -3.26 -8.46 15.53
C SER A 144 -3.07 -6.95 15.69
N ALA A 145 -2.03 -6.39 15.06
CA ALA A 145 -1.75 -4.96 15.12
C ALA A 145 -2.85 -4.14 14.42
N SER A 146 -3.29 -4.58 13.24
CA SER A 146 -4.31 -3.85 12.46
C SER A 146 -5.63 -3.75 13.20
N TYR A 147 -6.14 -4.87 13.74
CA TYR A 147 -7.40 -4.87 14.48
C TYR A 147 -7.30 -4.19 15.85
N TYR A 148 -6.13 -4.26 16.51
CA TYR A 148 -5.91 -3.52 17.74
C TYR A 148 -6.01 -2.01 17.51
N LEU A 149 -5.33 -1.49 16.49
CA LEU A 149 -5.35 -0.07 16.16
C LEU A 149 -6.71 0.40 15.65
N ALA A 150 -7.39 -0.41 14.84
CA ALA A 150 -8.76 -0.12 14.41
C ALA A 150 -9.70 0.00 15.63
N GLY A 151 -9.59 -0.91 16.61
CA GLY A 151 -10.38 -0.84 17.85
C GLY A 151 -10.11 0.43 18.66
N LEU A 152 -8.85 0.86 18.77
CA LEU A 152 -8.52 2.12 19.46
C LEU A 152 -9.09 3.35 18.74
N LEU A 153 -9.11 3.32 17.40
CA LEU A 153 -9.70 4.39 16.59
C LEU A 153 -11.23 4.45 16.74
N ASP A 154 -11.89 3.29 16.74
CA ASP A 154 -13.33 3.19 16.94
C ASP A 154 -13.75 3.71 18.33
N GLU A 155 -12.95 3.44 19.36
CA GLU A 155 -13.14 3.96 20.72
C GLU A 155 -12.75 5.45 20.88
N ARG A 156 -12.22 6.08 19.81
CA ARG A 156 -11.72 7.47 19.80
C ARG A 156 -10.65 7.74 20.85
N ILE A 157 -9.86 6.72 21.19
CA ILE A 157 -8.72 6.87 22.08
C ILE A 157 -7.63 7.61 21.28
N PRO A 158 -7.00 8.66 21.85
CA PRO A 158 -5.96 9.41 21.15
C PRO A 158 -4.71 8.54 21.00
N VAL A 159 -4.60 7.88 19.85
CA VAL A 159 -3.38 7.22 19.40
C VAL A 159 -2.56 8.24 18.59
N VAL A 160 -1.24 8.23 18.73
CA VAL A 160 -0.34 9.08 17.92
C VAL A 160 -0.26 8.48 16.51
N LEU A 161 -1.36 8.60 15.75
CA LEU A 161 -1.62 7.91 14.49
C LEU A 161 -0.42 7.77 13.56
N ASP A 162 0.47 8.75 13.50
CA ASP A 162 1.66 8.75 12.66
C ASP A 162 2.60 7.56 12.90
N ILE A 163 2.90 7.22 14.17
CA ILE A 163 3.84 6.13 14.51
C ILE A 163 3.20 4.78 14.23
N GLU A 164 1.95 4.62 14.64
CA GLU A 164 1.17 3.40 14.45
C GLU A 164 0.89 3.13 12.96
N ASN A 165 0.54 4.15 12.19
CA ASN A 165 0.35 4.05 10.73
C ASN A 165 1.66 3.68 10.03
N ALA A 166 2.77 4.30 10.42
CA ALA A 166 4.10 3.96 9.94
C ALA A 166 4.47 2.49 10.20
N LEU A 167 4.20 2.01 11.42
CA LEU A 167 4.42 0.63 11.82
C LEU A 167 3.58 -0.33 10.98
N ILE A 168 2.29 -0.06 10.84
CA ILE A 168 1.36 -0.87 10.05
C ILE A 168 1.77 -0.92 8.59
N HIS A 169 2.12 0.22 7.99
CA HIS A 169 2.58 0.26 6.62
C HIS A 169 3.85 -0.59 6.42
N LYS A 170 4.81 -0.51 7.35
CA LYS A 170 6.02 -1.34 7.33
C LYS A 170 5.71 -2.84 7.46
N LEU A 171 4.87 -3.23 8.42
CA LEU A 171 4.46 -4.63 8.61
C LEU A 171 3.70 -5.16 7.39
N THR A 172 2.86 -4.33 6.77
CA THR A 172 2.12 -4.66 5.55
C THR A 172 3.08 -4.96 4.40
N ARG A 173 4.07 -4.08 4.17
CA ARG A 173 5.09 -4.27 3.13
C ARG A 173 5.95 -5.51 3.38
N ASP A 174 6.32 -5.76 4.63
CA ASP A 174 7.11 -6.95 4.99
C ASP A 174 6.31 -8.24 4.75
N THR A 175 5.03 -8.25 5.13
CA THR A 175 4.12 -9.39 4.89
C THR A 175 3.92 -9.65 3.40
N LEU A 176 3.69 -8.60 2.60
CA LEU A 176 3.59 -8.70 1.13
C LEU A 176 4.87 -9.24 0.50
N ARG A 177 6.05 -8.75 0.92
CA ARG A 177 7.34 -9.28 0.45
C ARG A 177 7.51 -10.75 0.81
N SER A 178 7.22 -11.12 2.06
CA SER A 178 7.29 -12.50 2.51
C SER A 178 6.35 -13.39 1.70
N SER A 179 5.17 -12.92 1.33
CA SER A 179 4.22 -13.66 0.49
C SER A 179 4.80 -14.00 -0.88
N VAL A 180 5.55 -13.07 -1.50
CA VAL A 180 6.21 -13.29 -2.80
C VAL A 180 7.33 -14.32 -2.66
N PHE A 181 8.19 -14.19 -1.65
CA PHE A 181 9.30 -15.12 -1.43
C PHE A 181 8.80 -16.53 -1.11
N THR A 182 7.86 -16.69 -0.18
CA THR A 182 7.30 -18.00 0.16
C THR A 182 6.59 -18.64 -1.04
N SER A 183 5.88 -17.86 -1.85
CA SER A 183 5.26 -18.36 -3.09
C SER A 183 6.29 -18.80 -4.12
N LEU A 184 7.39 -18.04 -4.28
CA LEU A 184 8.49 -18.39 -5.18
C LEU A 184 9.22 -19.66 -4.74
N ASP A 185 9.55 -19.77 -3.45
CA ASP A 185 10.22 -20.93 -2.87
C ASP A 185 9.40 -22.22 -3.08
N LEU A 186 8.06 -22.11 -2.92
CA LEU A 186 7.14 -23.23 -3.10
C LEU A 186 6.88 -23.58 -4.56
N ALA A 187 6.76 -22.57 -5.42
CA ALA A 187 6.54 -22.76 -6.85
C ALA A 187 7.79 -23.29 -7.57
N GLY A 188 8.98 -22.90 -7.11
CA GLY A 188 10.24 -23.18 -7.79
C GLY A 188 10.19 -22.77 -9.27
N LEU A 189 10.61 -23.67 -10.17
CA LEU A 189 10.57 -23.43 -11.61
C LEU A 189 9.16 -23.25 -12.18
N ARG A 190 8.11 -23.72 -11.48
CA ARG A 190 6.72 -23.55 -11.92
C ARG A 190 6.23 -22.11 -11.82
N ALA A 191 6.93 -21.27 -11.06
CA ALA A 191 6.66 -19.84 -10.97
C ALA A 191 6.81 -19.10 -12.32
N ILE A 192 7.56 -19.69 -13.27
CA ILE A 192 7.80 -19.11 -14.59
C ILE A 192 6.60 -19.37 -15.54
N ASP A 193 5.75 -20.34 -15.22
CA ASP A 193 4.59 -20.65 -16.05
C ASP A 193 3.43 -19.67 -15.76
N SER A 194 3.08 -18.89 -16.78
CA SER A 194 1.91 -17.99 -16.77
C SER A 194 0.57 -18.65 -16.44
N LYS A 195 0.46 -19.98 -16.56
CA LYS A 195 -0.75 -20.74 -16.20
C LYS A 195 -0.80 -21.08 -14.71
N PHE A 196 0.30 -20.91 -13.99
CA PHE A 196 0.39 -21.23 -12.59
C PHE A 196 -0.21 -20.09 -11.75
N HIS A 197 -1.23 -20.41 -10.94
CA HIS A 197 -1.98 -19.39 -10.20
C HIS A 197 -1.12 -18.45 -9.33
N PHE A 198 -0.10 -18.96 -8.63
CA PHE A 198 0.78 -18.12 -7.80
C PHE A 198 1.64 -17.14 -8.62
N GLU A 199 1.89 -17.40 -9.90
CA GLU A 199 2.64 -16.47 -10.78
C GLU A 199 1.93 -15.13 -10.89
N LYS A 200 0.60 -15.15 -11.03
CA LYS A 200 -0.21 -13.94 -11.09
C LYS A 200 -0.11 -13.16 -9.77
N ASP A 201 -0.25 -13.84 -8.65
CA ASP A 201 -0.18 -13.21 -7.32
C ASP A 201 1.20 -12.56 -7.09
N ILE A 202 2.27 -13.23 -7.50
CA ILE A 202 3.64 -12.68 -7.45
C ILE A 202 3.73 -11.39 -8.26
N ARG A 203 3.23 -11.36 -9.51
CA ARG A 203 3.27 -10.16 -10.34
C ARG A 203 2.42 -9.03 -9.77
N ASP A 204 1.23 -9.34 -9.28
CA ASP A 204 0.28 -8.37 -8.73
C ASP A 204 0.84 -7.73 -7.45
N VAL A 205 1.35 -8.54 -6.51
CA VAL A 205 1.98 -8.05 -5.28
C VAL A 205 3.27 -7.27 -5.55
N THR A 206 4.09 -7.71 -6.50
CA THR A 206 5.32 -6.99 -6.87
C THR A 206 4.98 -5.60 -7.42
N THR A 207 3.96 -5.50 -8.27
CA THR A 207 3.49 -4.20 -8.80
C THR A 207 2.97 -3.32 -7.65
N LEU A 208 2.17 -3.88 -6.74
CA LEU A 208 1.66 -3.16 -5.57
C LEU A 208 2.80 -2.60 -4.70
N LEU A 209 3.82 -3.41 -4.41
CA LEU A 209 4.98 -3.02 -3.61
C LEU A 209 5.78 -1.86 -4.23
N SER A 210 5.83 -1.80 -5.57
CA SER A 210 6.45 -0.71 -6.32
C SER A 210 5.63 0.59 -6.27
N LEU A 211 4.30 0.49 -6.25
CA LEU A 211 3.40 1.65 -6.14
C LEU A 211 3.40 2.23 -4.72
N SER A 212 3.42 1.39 -3.69
CA SER A 212 3.46 1.82 -2.29
C SER A 212 4.86 2.22 -1.82
N ARG A 213 5.65 2.90 -2.65
CA ARG A 213 7.03 3.33 -2.35
C ARG A 213 7.03 4.56 -1.44
N GLU A 214 6.43 4.43 -0.27
CA GLU A 214 6.61 5.40 0.79
C GLU A 214 7.76 4.92 1.67
N GLU A 215 8.84 5.71 1.65
CA GLU A 215 9.91 5.62 2.62
C GLU A 215 9.38 6.22 3.92
N CYS A 216 8.54 5.46 4.63
CA CYS A 216 8.39 5.71 6.05
C CYS A 216 9.73 5.32 6.70
N THR A 217 10.65 6.27 6.74
CA THR A 217 11.99 6.03 7.27
C THR A 217 11.82 5.72 8.76
N VAL A 218 12.49 4.67 9.21
CA VAL A 218 12.58 4.33 10.64
C VAL A 218 13.08 5.55 11.44
N GLU A 219 13.83 6.43 10.78
CA GLU A 219 14.28 7.73 11.28
C GLU A 219 13.12 8.68 11.60
N SER A 220 12.12 8.83 10.72
CA SER A 220 10.94 9.66 11.00
C SER A 220 10.17 9.16 12.22
N VAL A 221 9.99 7.84 12.34
CA VAL A 221 9.35 7.23 13.52
C VAL A 221 10.17 7.46 14.79
N ALA A 222 11.48 7.29 14.71
CA ALA A 222 12.38 7.51 15.84
C ALA A 222 12.41 8.99 16.27
N ILE A 223 12.43 9.93 15.32
CA ILE A 223 12.38 11.37 15.58
C ILE A 223 11.02 11.76 16.18
N ALA A 224 9.91 11.24 15.66
CA ALA A 224 8.57 11.47 16.22
C ALA A 224 8.46 10.97 17.67
N ALA A 225 8.99 9.77 17.94
CA ALA A 225 9.03 9.21 19.30
C ALA A 225 9.90 10.05 20.24
N LEU A 226 11.10 10.48 19.80
CA LEU A 226 11.99 11.34 20.58
C LEU A 226 11.38 12.72 20.84
N SER A 227 10.72 13.32 19.84
CA SER A 227 10.01 14.59 19.96
C SER A 227 8.84 14.50 20.95
N SER A 228 8.04 13.44 20.86
CA SER A 228 6.96 13.16 21.80
C SER A 228 7.50 13.04 23.24
N TRP A 229 8.57 12.27 23.43
CA TRP A 229 9.21 12.09 24.74
C TRP A 229 9.82 13.40 25.29
N ALA A 230 10.47 14.20 24.44
CA ALA A 230 11.04 15.49 24.82
C ALA A 230 9.95 16.49 25.22
N SER A 231 8.81 16.50 24.52
CA SER A 231 7.69 17.41 24.81
C SER A 231 7.02 17.12 26.17
N VAL A 232 7.02 15.85 26.62
CA VAL A 232 6.52 15.45 27.93
C VAL A 232 7.46 15.90 29.06
N SER A 233 8.77 15.97 28.79
CA SER A 233 9.79 16.35 29.78
C SER A 233 9.77 17.84 30.14
N TYR A 234 9.22 18.70 29.28
CA TYR A 234 9.05 20.15 29.55
C TYR A 234 7.79 20.49 30.37
N LYS A 235 6.91 19.52 30.63
CA LYS A 235 5.67 19.72 31.43
C LYS A 235 5.78 19.15 32.85
N ARG A 236 6.98 18.79 33.33
CA ARG A 236 7.26 18.37 34.71
C ARG A 236 8.09 19.40 35.45
#